data_AF-A0A7S4W6V4-F1
#
_entry.id   AF-A0A7S4W6V4-F1
#
_cell.length_a   1.000
_cell.length_b   1.000
_cell.length_c   1.000
_cell.angle_alpha   90.00
_cell.angle_beta   90.00
_cell.angle_gamma   90.00
#
_symmetry.space_group_name_H-M   'P 1'
#
loop_
_entity.id
_entity.type
_entity.pdbx_description
1 polymer ?
#
loop_
_entity_poly.entity_id
_entity_poly.type
_entity_poly.pdbx_seq_one_letter_code
_entity_poly.pdbx_strand_id
1 'polypeptide(L)'
;ATFVLAISQILKDVQLLLLILAISMIAFADMFYLLSKSDVTTCPPDQDPQDANPYCSPIRYLDMFVQILGQFDYGSFLDHPLTIGLFIIMTLFGAVIFLNILIAVVSDSYSTSCQKSTRLFGRARLLTVAKINALEEIMQPKYCNRKDTQLVRVAKLLFKLLSFGCCCVAMLLYTRLFIFIDGDTPSSAGAVFASFLLFLFFIGTLLLISILIIGWGQNRKFPKFKILNDNIFVTWIFFRPMVFIVYVVIGQVSIIPFHKNENHEEKIDEWSEKMKQIDSTMRESIERTESHLSEVIDSLNTRVKGYEEESAREIGDLKESLASQNRQIIEQRVLLENILEKMTAVEQARNKPFFQT
;
A
#
# COMPACT_ATOMS: atom_id res chain seq x y z
N ALA A 1 1.22 0.07 -3.03
CA ALA A 1 0.87 -1.14 -2.24
C ALA A 1 1.10 -0.94 -0.74
N THR A 2 2.31 -0.57 -0.30
CA THR A 2 2.66 -0.38 1.12
C THR A 2 1.82 0.70 1.84
N PHE A 3 1.54 1.81 1.18
CA PHE A 3 0.68 2.87 1.73
C PHE A 3 -0.76 2.40 2.03
N VAL A 4 -1.34 1.59 1.13
CA VAL A 4 -2.70 1.06 1.30
C VAL A 4 -2.77 0.07 2.47
N LEU A 5 -1.73 -0.75 2.64
CA LEU A 5 -1.63 -1.68 3.78
C LEU A 5 -1.50 -0.91 5.11
N ALA A 6 -0.71 0.17 5.13
CA ALA A 6 -0.57 1.02 6.31
C ALA A 6 -1.91 1.70 6.68
N ILE A 7 -2.63 2.25 5.71
CA ILE A 7 -3.96 2.83 5.94
C ILE A 7 -4.93 1.77 6.47
N SER A 8 -4.94 0.57 5.89
CA SER A 8 -5.82 -0.51 6.34
C SER A 8 -5.53 -0.91 7.79
N GLN A 9 -4.27 -0.89 8.21
CA GLN A 9 -3.88 -1.16 9.58
C GLN A 9 -4.34 -0.05 10.53
N ILE A 10 -4.10 1.23 10.17
CA ILE A 10 -4.57 2.38 10.96
C ILE A 10 -6.10 2.36 11.12
N LEU A 11 -6.85 2.02 10.06
CA LEU A 11 -8.31 1.93 10.14
C LEU A 11 -8.79 0.86 11.13
N LYS A 12 -8.08 -0.27 11.24
CA LYS A 12 -8.40 -1.32 12.22
C LYS A 12 -8.13 -0.85 13.64
N ASP A 13 -7.01 -0.16 13.85
CA ASP A 13 -6.61 0.33 15.17
C ASP A 13 -7.55 1.45 15.65
N VAL A 14 -8.05 2.28 14.73
CA VAL A 14 -8.99 3.38 15.01
C VAL A 14 -10.45 2.91 15.15
N GLN A 15 -10.80 1.71 14.69
CA GLN A 15 -12.18 1.21 14.67
C GLN A 15 -12.84 1.22 16.06
N LEU A 16 -12.11 0.80 17.09
CA LEU A 16 -12.64 0.79 18.47
C LEU A 16 -12.93 2.21 18.97
N LEU A 17 -12.06 3.16 18.65
CA LEU A 17 -12.24 4.56 19.05
C LEU A 17 -13.43 5.20 18.32
N LEU A 18 -13.58 4.92 17.02
CA LEU A 18 -14.75 5.36 16.25
C LEU A 18 -16.05 4.75 16.77
N LEU A 19 -16.03 3.50 17.23
CA LEU A 19 -17.20 2.87 17.85
C LEU A 19 -17.61 3.60 19.14
N ILE A 20 -16.64 3.91 20.01
CA ILE A 20 -16.90 4.66 21.26
C ILE A 20 -17.43 6.06 20.93
N LEU A 21 -16.85 6.73 19.94
CA LEU A 21 -17.31 8.05 19.46
C LEU A 21 -18.75 7.98 18.91
N ALA A 22 -19.09 6.95 18.14
CA ALA A 22 -20.44 6.77 17.61
C ALA A 22 -21.47 6.53 18.72
N ILE A 23 -21.13 5.75 19.74
CA ILE A 23 -22.01 5.51 20.90
C ILE A 23 -22.21 6.79 21.70
N SER A 24 -21.14 7.55 21.96
CA SER A 24 -21.24 8.81 22.69
C SER A 24 -22.06 9.85 21.92
N MET A 25 -21.89 9.92 20.61
CA MET A 25 -22.70 10.75 19.71
C MET A 25 -24.19 10.46 19.83
N ILE A 26 -24.59 9.19 19.73
CA ILE A 26 -26.00 8.79 19.83
C ILE A 26 -26.54 9.18 21.21
N ALA A 27 -25.78 8.93 22.28
CA ALA A 27 -26.18 9.28 23.64
C ALA A 27 -26.39 10.79 23.83
N PHE A 28 -25.47 11.63 23.35
CA PHE A 28 -25.62 13.09 23.43
C PHE A 28 -26.75 13.60 22.53
N ALA A 29 -26.91 13.06 21.32
CA ALA A 29 -28.01 13.40 20.43
C ALA A 29 -29.37 13.10 21.07
N ASP A 30 -29.51 11.96 21.75
CA ASP A 30 -30.73 11.60 22.46
C ASP A 30 -30.97 12.51 23.69
N MET A 31 -29.92 12.90 24.41
CA MET A 31 -30.03 13.87 25.52
C MET A 31 -30.51 15.24 25.03
N PHE A 32 -29.93 15.75 23.94
CA PHE A 32 -30.39 17.01 23.32
C PHE A 32 -31.84 16.88 22.84
N TYR A 33 -32.21 15.76 22.21
CA TYR A 33 -33.59 15.52 21.78
C TYR A 33 -34.57 15.54 22.97
N LEU A 34 -34.24 14.89 24.08
CA LEU A 34 -35.09 14.88 25.27
C LEU A 34 -35.25 16.27 25.87
N LEU A 35 -34.18 17.07 25.91
CA LEU A 35 -34.24 18.46 26.37
C LEU A 35 -35.08 19.34 25.44
N SER A 36 -34.90 19.22 24.12
CA SER A 36 -35.68 19.98 23.13
C SER A 36 -37.16 19.59 23.11
N LYS A 37 -37.49 18.31 23.35
CA LYS A 37 -38.87 17.81 23.36
C LYS A 37 -39.67 18.30 24.57
N SER A 38 -39.00 18.64 25.68
CA SER A 38 -39.68 19.13 26.89
C SER A 38 -40.46 20.43 26.64
N ASP A 39 -40.09 21.19 25.60
CA ASP A 39 -40.86 22.33 25.10
C ASP A 39 -41.88 21.86 24.07
N VAL A 40 -43.02 21.39 24.58
CA VAL A 40 -44.13 20.70 23.88
C VAL A 40 -44.67 21.43 22.64
N THR A 41 -44.34 22.69 22.41
CA THR A 41 -44.81 23.50 21.27
C THR A 41 -43.91 23.48 20.03
N THR A 42 -42.73 22.84 20.06
CA THR A 42 -41.68 23.07 19.04
C THR A 42 -41.66 22.13 17.82
N CYS A 43 -42.47 21.07 17.78
CA CYS A 43 -42.58 20.19 16.60
C CYS A 43 -44.04 20.08 16.09
N PRO A 44 -44.65 21.17 15.57
CA PRO A 44 -45.97 21.08 14.97
C PRO A 44 -45.93 20.19 13.71
N PRO A 45 -46.95 19.34 13.49
CA PRO A 45 -46.97 18.36 12.40
C PRO A 45 -47.04 18.99 11.00
N ASP A 46 -47.41 20.28 10.89
CA ASP A 46 -47.69 20.96 9.62
C ASP A 46 -46.72 22.12 9.31
N GLN A 47 -45.54 22.16 9.94
CA GLN A 47 -44.58 23.24 9.67
C GLN A 47 -43.89 23.04 8.32
N ASP A 48 -43.75 24.13 7.56
CA ASP A 48 -42.98 24.13 6.32
C ASP A 48 -41.56 23.58 6.59
N PRO A 49 -41.04 22.68 5.74
CA PRO A 49 -39.76 21.99 5.98
C PRO A 49 -38.54 22.94 6.03
N GLN A 50 -38.71 24.22 5.65
CA GLN A 50 -37.67 25.25 5.77
C GLN A 50 -37.60 25.88 7.17
N ASP A 51 -38.70 25.89 7.91
CA ASP A 51 -38.79 26.45 9.27
C ASP A 51 -38.92 25.37 10.34
N ALA A 52 -38.97 24.10 9.93
CA ALA A 52 -39.04 22.96 10.83
C ALA A 52 -37.79 22.91 11.71
N ASN A 53 -37.99 22.84 13.01
CA ASN A 53 -36.92 22.71 13.98
C ASN A 53 -36.05 21.48 13.63
N PRO A 54 -34.73 21.64 13.39
CA PRO A 54 -33.85 20.56 12.93
C PRO A 54 -33.81 19.36 13.90
N TYR A 55 -34.10 19.58 15.18
CA TYR A 55 -34.14 18.52 16.19
C TYR A 55 -35.34 17.56 16.07
N CYS A 56 -36.39 17.96 15.34
CA CYS A 56 -37.55 17.10 15.06
C CYS A 56 -37.28 16.12 13.89
N SER A 57 -36.22 16.35 13.12
CA SER A 57 -35.83 15.53 11.96
C SER A 57 -34.76 14.50 12.33
N PRO A 58 -34.71 13.33 11.65
CA PRO A 58 -33.58 12.40 11.76
C PRO A 58 -32.23 13.01 11.37
N ILE A 59 -32.21 14.17 10.71
CA ILE A 59 -31.00 14.93 10.35
C ILE A 59 -30.19 15.37 11.59
N ARG A 60 -30.82 15.42 12.78
CA ARG A 60 -30.18 15.80 14.05
C ARG A 60 -28.89 15.04 14.40
N TYR A 61 -28.76 13.77 13.99
CA TYR A 61 -27.54 12.99 14.24
C TYR A 61 -26.35 13.52 13.42
N LEU A 62 -26.63 14.07 12.24
CA LEU A 62 -25.64 14.69 11.37
C LEU A 62 -25.23 16.07 11.90
N ASP A 63 -26.17 16.85 12.44
CA ASP A 63 -25.84 18.13 13.08
C ASP A 63 -24.95 17.92 14.31
N MET A 64 -25.22 16.89 15.12
CA MET A 64 -24.34 16.50 16.24
C MET A 64 -22.96 16.05 15.78
N PHE A 65 -22.87 15.35 14.65
CA PHE A 65 -21.57 14.99 14.05
C PHE A 65 -20.76 16.23 13.68
N VAL A 66 -21.39 17.17 12.97
CA VAL A 66 -20.80 18.45 12.56
C VAL A 66 -20.37 19.27 13.77
N GLN A 67 -21.13 19.21 14.86
CA GLN A 67 -20.81 19.89 16.11
C GLN A 67 -19.59 19.30 16.81
N ILE A 68 -19.43 17.97 16.82
CA ILE A 68 -18.22 17.31 17.33
C ILE A 68 -16.99 17.63 16.48
N LEU A 69 -17.18 17.83 15.17
CA LEU A 69 -16.11 18.31 14.28
C LEU A 69 -15.72 19.78 14.55
N GLY A 70 -16.41 20.47 15.46
CA GLY A 70 -16.08 21.82 15.91
C GLY A 70 -16.84 22.94 15.20
N GLN A 71 -17.86 22.60 14.39
CA GLN A 71 -18.73 23.60 13.78
C GLN A 71 -19.94 23.83 14.69
N PHE A 72 -19.92 24.98 15.38
CA PHE A 72 -20.94 25.32 16.36
C PHE A 72 -21.90 26.37 15.81
N ASP A 73 -23.20 26.07 15.82
CA ASP A 73 -24.24 27.07 15.69
C ASP A 73 -24.81 27.38 17.08
N TYR A 74 -24.51 28.56 17.60
CA TYR A 74 -24.89 28.94 18.97
C TYR A 74 -26.36 29.37 19.07
N GLY A 75 -27.01 29.71 17.95
CA GLY A 75 -28.33 30.33 17.94
C GLY A 75 -29.41 29.48 18.62
N SER A 76 -29.34 28.16 18.45
CA SER A 76 -30.36 27.22 18.93
C SER A 76 -30.17 26.73 20.37
N PHE A 77 -29.04 27.05 21.01
CA PHE A 77 -28.71 26.52 22.34
C PHE A 77 -28.86 27.54 23.47
N LEU A 78 -29.10 28.81 23.14
CA LEU A 78 -29.16 29.91 24.12
C LEU A 78 -30.46 29.93 24.94
N ASP A 79 -31.50 29.23 24.50
CA ASP A 79 -32.82 29.29 25.12
C ASP A 79 -32.89 28.57 26.48
N HIS A 80 -32.02 27.57 26.72
CA HIS A 80 -32.05 26.76 27.93
C HIS A 80 -30.68 26.61 28.61
N PRO A 81 -30.55 26.91 29.92
CA PRO A 81 -29.27 26.83 30.62
C PRO A 81 -28.72 25.40 30.72
N LEU A 82 -29.59 24.39 30.77
CA LEU A 82 -29.18 22.98 30.76
C LEU A 82 -28.56 22.58 29.41
N THR A 83 -29.10 23.10 28.32
CA THR A 83 -28.61 22.85 26.96
C THR A 83 -27.22 23.47 26.77
N ILE A 84 -26.98 24.68 27.31
CA ILE A 84 -25.65 25.31 27.35
C ILE A 84 -24.67 24.44 28.15
N GLY A 85 -25.08 23.93 29.32
CA GLY A 85 -24.24 23.04 30.13
C GLY A 85 -23.89 21.74 29.39
N LEU A 86 -24.86 21.10 28.75
CA LEU A 86 -24.66 19.88 27.96
C LEU A 86 -23.74 20.14 26.76
N PHE A 87 -23.89 21.30 26.11
CA PHE A 87 -23.04 21.75 25.01
C PHE A 87 -21.57 21.93 25.41
N ILE A 88 -21.31 22.56 26.57
CA ILE A 88 -19.95 22.72 27.09
C ILE A 88 -19.31 21.36 27.37
N ILE A 89 -20.06 20.46 28.02
CA ILE A 89 -19.58 19.10 28.33
C ILE A 89 -19.29 18.32 27.05
N MET A 90 -20.21 18.34 26.07
CA MET A 90 -20.02 17.67 24.78
C MET A 90 -18.80 18.24 24.04
N THR A 91 -18.61 19.56 24.03
CA THR A 91 -17.46 20.18 23.37
C THR A 91 -16.15 19.77 24.04
N LEU A 92 -16.11 19.76 25.38
CA LEU A 92 -14.93 19.35 26.13
C LEU A 92 -14.60 17.86 25.91
N PHE A 93 -15.58 16.96 26.06
CA PHE A 93 -15.34 15.53 25.89
C PHE A 93 -15.17 15.14 24.42
N GLY A 94 -16.13 15.50 23.57
CA GLY A 94 -16.21 15.17 22.15
C GLY A 94 -15.12 15.84 21.31
N ALA A 95 -15.04 17.17 21.33
CA ALA A 95 -14.12 17.88 20.46
C ALA A 95 -12.70 17.96 21.03
N VAL A 96 -12.52 18.19 22.33
CA VAL A 96 -11.18 18.36 22.91
C VAL A 96 -10.55 17.01 23.26
N ILE A 97 -11.21 16.18 24.07
CA ILE A 97 -10.60 14.93 24.56
C ILE A 97 -10.54 13.87 23.46
N PHE A 98 -11.66 13.53 22.82
CA PHE A 98 -11.69 12.46 21.81
C PHE A 98 -10.84 12.77 20.57
N LEU A 99 -10.81 14.03 20.09
CA LEU A 99 -10.00 14.40 18.94
C LEU A 99 -8.49 14.30 19.26
N ASN A 100 -8.08 14.76 20.45
CA ASN A 100 -6.68 14.64 20.88
C ASN A 100 -6.25 13.18 21.03
N ILE A 101 -7.11 12.32 21.57
CA ILE A 101 -6.85 10.88 21.66
C ILE A 101 -6.81 10.25 20.26
N LEU A 102 -7.71 10.62 19.36
CA LEU A 102 -7.72 10.13 17.98
C LEU A 102 -6.42 10.48 17.25
N ILE A 103 -5.96 11.73 17.36
CA ILE A 103 -4.70 12.16 16.77
C ILE A 103 -3.53 11.37 17.36
N ALA A 104 -3.51 11.16 18.69
CA ALA A 104 -2.46 10.38 19.34
C ALA A 104 -2.43 8.92 18.85
N VAL A 105 -3.59 8.26 18.79
CA VAL A 105 -3.71 6.87 18.32
C VAL A 105 -3.34 6.73 16.85
N VAL A 106 -3.81 7.64 15.99
CA VAL A 106 -3.46 7.65 14.56
C VAL A 106 -1.97 7.88 14.37
N SER A 107 -1.37 8.80 15.12
CA SER A 107 0.06 9.11 15.04
C SER A 107 0.92 7.92 15.45
N ASP A 108 0.59 7.25 16.55
CA ASP A 108 1.32 6.08 17.03
C ASP A 108 1.18 4.89 16.05
N SER A 109 -0.06 4.63 15.59
CA SER A 109 -0.36 3.59 14.60
C SER A 109 0.35 3.84 13.27
N TYR A 110 0.44 5.11 12.83
CA TYR A 110 1.17 5.51 11.64
C TYR A 110 2.67 5.29 11.80
N SER A 111 3.25 5.70 12.94
CA SER A 111 4.69 5.52 13.21
C SER A 111 5.08 4.03 13.19
N THR A 112 4.27 3.18 13.84
CA THR A 112 4.43 1.73 13.88
C THR A 112 4.29 1.12 12.49
N SER A 113 3.29 1.56 11.71
CA SER A 113 3.08 1.09 10.34
C SER A 113 4.20 1.51 9.40
N CYS A 114 4.79 2.70 9.58
CA CYS A 114 5.92 3.17 8.80
C CYS A 114 7.17 2.32 9.06
N GLN A 115 7.47 2.01 10.33
CA GLN A 115 8.58 1.11 10.69
C GLN A 115 8.39 -0.31 10.14
N LYS A 116 7.16 -0.84 10.18
CA LYS A 116 6.84 -2.15 9.59
C LYS A 116 6.95 -2.10 8.06
N SER A 117 6.48 -1.01 7.44
CA SER A 117 6.51 -0.81 5.99
C SER A 117 7.93 -0.80 5.43
N THR A 118 8.90 -0.16 6.10
CA THR A 118 10.30 -0.18 5.64
C THR A 118 10.90 -1.58 5.68
N ARG A 119 10.64 -2.36 6.74
CA ARG A 119 11.06 -3.76 6.85
C ARG A 119 10.39 -4.64 5.78
N LEU A 120 9.08 -4.49 5.59
CA LEU A 120 8.32 -5.22 4.58
C LEU A 120 8.74 -4.85 3.16
N PHE A 121 9.03 -3.58 2.91
CA PHE A 121 9.51 -3.11 1.62
C PHE A 121 10.91 -3.64 1.31
N GLY A 122 11.80 -3.67 2.31
CA GLY A 122 13.11 -4.31 2.20
C GLY A 122 12.99 -5.79 1.86
N ARG A 123 12.14 -6.53 2.59
CA ARG A 123 11.87 -7.95 2.32
C ARG A 123 11.25 -8.20 0.96
N ALA A 124 10.28 -7.37 0.54
CA ALA A 124 9.64 -7.49 -0.77
C ALA A 124 10.63 -7.21 -1.92
N ARG A 125 11.52 -6.23 -1.75
CA ARG A 125 12.61 -5.97 -2.71
C ARG A 125 13.58 -7.13 -2.77
N LEU A 126 14.06 -7.64 -1.63
CA LEU A 126 14.95 -8.80 -1.59
C LEU A 126 14.31 -10.02 -2.25
N LEU A 127 13.04 -10.30 -1.96
CA LEU A 127 12.32 -11.42 -2.55
C LEU A 127 12.10 -11.22 -4.06
N THR A 128 11.89 -10.00 -4.51
CA THR A 128 11.80 -9.68 -5.96
C THR A 128 13.15 -9.86 -6.65
N VAL A 129 14.23 -9.39 -6.04
CA VAL A 129 15.60 -9.58 -6.57
C VAL A 129 15.96 -11.06 -6.59
N ALA A 130 15.66 -11.80 -5.53
CA ALA A 130 15.88 -13.24 -5.47
C ALA A 130 15.08 -13.98 -6.56
N LYS A 131 13.80 -13.60 -6.77
CA LYS A 131 13.00 -14.14 -7.87
C LYS A 131 13.58 -13.82 -9.23
N ILE A 132 14.04 -12.59 -9.46
CA ILE A 132 14.66 -12.19 -10.73
C ILE A 132 15.97 -12.95 -10.93
N ASN A 133 16.79 -13.10 -9.89
CA ASN A 133 18.07 -13.82 -9.97
C ASN A 133 17.85 -15.32 -10.25
N ALA A 134 16.91 -15.96 -9.54
CA ALA A 134 16.55 -17.35 -9.81
C ALA A 134 15.96 -17.53 -11.21
N LEU A 135 15.14 -16.58 -11.67
CA LEU A 135 14.59 -16.58 -13.02
C LEU A 135 15.67 -16.36 -14.07
N GLU A 136 16.68 -15.54 -13.79
CA GLU A 136 17.85 -15.31 -14.65
C GLU A 136 18.68 -16.58 -14.75
N GLU A 137 18.90 -17.31 -13.66
CA GLU A 137 19.61 -18.58 -13.66
C GLU A 137 18.87 -19.67 -14.47
N ILE A 138 17.53 -19.69 -14.40
CA ILE A 138 16.70 -20.60 -15.21
C ILE A 138 16.64 -20.13 -16.68
N MET A 139 16.58 -18.81 -16.92
CA MET A 139 16.42 -18.25 -18.26
C MET A 139 17.72 -18.07 -19.01
N GLN A 140 18.89 -18.08 -18.37
CA GLN A 140 20.16 -18.21 -19.06
C GLN A 140 20.13 -19.55 -19.79
N PRO A 141 19.84 -19.56 -21.11
CA PRO A 141 19.89 -20.80 -21.83
C PRO A 141 21.37 -21.18 -21.78
N LYS A 142 21.69 -22.37 -21.27
CA LYS A 142 22.92 -23.04 -21.71
C LYS A 142 22.87 -22.93 -23.23
N TYR A 143 23.77 -22.13 -23.79
CA TYR A 143 23.76 -21.69 -25.17
C TYR A 143 24.07 -22.91 -26.05
N CYS A 144 23.12 -23.84 -26.17
CA CYS A 144 23.14 -24.84 -27.20
C CYS A 144 22.89 -24.07 -28.50
N ASN A 145 23.94 -23.99 -29.29
CA ASN A 145 24.02 -23.41 -30.62
C ASN A 145 22.92 -24.01 -31.52
N ARG A 146 21.73 -23.39 -31.51
CA ARG A 146 20.50 -24.00 -32.06
C ARG A 146 20.07 -23.26 -33.33
N LYS A 147 20.29 -23.93 -34.46
CA LYS A 147 19.98 -23.55 -35.85
C LYS A 147 18.47 -23.43 -36.15
N ASP A 148 17.60 -23.29 -35.14
CA ASP A 148 16.12 -23.32 -35.29
C ASP A 148 15.49 -21.95 -35.63
N THR A 149 16.32 -20.92 -35.83
CA THR A 149 15.82 -19.56 -36.13
C THR A 149 15.15 -19.44 -37.50
N GLN A 150 15.34 -20.41 -38.40
CA GLN A 150 14.70 -20.39 -39.73
C GLN A 150 13.30 -21.00 -39.71
N LEU A 151 13.08 -22.09 -38.98
CA LEU A 151 11.78 -22.79 -38.96
C LEU A 151 10.70 -21.93 -38.27
N VAL A 152 11.09 -21.18 -37.24
CA VAL A 152 10.21 -20.20 -36.56
C VAL A 152 9.88 -19.01 -37.47
N ARG A 153 10.76 -18.62 -38.40
CA ARG A 153 10.44 -17.55 -39.38
C ARG A 153 9.45 -18.04 -40.43
N VAL A 154 9.61 -19.28 -40.92
CA VAL A 154 8.70 -19.87 -41.92
C VAL A 154 7.32 -20.09 -41.32
N ALA A 155 7.23 -20.64 -40.10
CA ALA A 155 5.96 -20.82 -39.41
C ALA A 155 5.22 -19.48 -39.15
N LYS A 156 5.97 -18.43 -38.79
CA LYS A 156 5.40 -17.08 -38.62
C LYS A 156 4.88 -16.47 -39.94
N LEU A 157 5.51 -16.79 -41.06
CA LEU A 157 5.10 -16.30 -42.38
C LEU A 157 3.84 -17.04 -42.87
N LEU A 158 3.77 -18.34 -42.64
CA LEU A 158 2.58 -19.16 -42.93
C LEU A 158 1.36 -18.72 -42.10
N PHE A 159 1.55 -18.42 -40.81
CA PHE A 159 0.43 -17.95 -39.96
C PHE A 159 -0.14 -16.60 -40.43
N LYS A 160 0.72 -15.69 -40.94
CA LYS A 160 0.27 -14.42 -41.53
C LYS A 160 -0.52 -14.63 -42.83
N LEU A 161 -0.06 -15.53 -43.69
CA LEU A 161 -0.76 -15.89 -44.93
C LEU A 161 -2.12 -16.53 -44.66
N LEU A 162 -2.19 -17.43 -43.67
CA LEU A 162 -3.44 -18.09 -43.28
C LEU A 162 -4.46 -17.09 -42.70
N SER A 163 -4.01 -16.17 -41.85
CA SER A 163 -4.87 -15.11 -41.29
C SER A 163 -5.42 -14.19 -42.39
N PHE A 164 -4.58 -13.78 -43.34
CA PHE A 164 -5.01 -12.97 -44.48
C PHE A 164 -6.03 -13.70 -45.36
N GLY A 165 -5.78 -14.99 -45.65
CA GLY A 165 -6.72 -15.83 -46.41
C GLY A 165 -8.09 -15.95 -45.74
N CYS A 166 -8.11 -16.13 -44.41
CA CYS A 166 -9.36 -16.22 -43.64
C CYS A 166 -10.17 -14.91 -43.72
N CYS A 167 -9.53 -13.75 -43.62
CA CYS A 167 -10.19 -12.45 -43.80
C CYS A 167 -10.78 -12.28 -45.22
N CYS A 168 -10.07 -12.70 -46.26
CA CYS A 168 -10.58 -12.65 -47.63
C CYS A 168 -11.81 -13.54 -47.82
N VAL A 169 -11.80 -14.76 -47.26
CA VAL A 169 -12.95 -15.68 -47.34
C VAL A 169 -14.15 -15.12 -46.57
N ALA A 170 -13.94 -14.53 -45.39
CA ALA A 170 -15.02 -13.89 -44.63
C ALA A 170 -15.65 -12.70 -45.38
N MET A 171 -14.85 -11.88 -46.05
CA MET A 171 -15.33 -10.80 -46.93
C MET A 171 -16.17 -11.32 -48.12
N LEU A 172 -15.75 -12.43 -48.72
CA LEU A 172 -16.49 -13.05 -49.83
C LEU A 172 -17.81 -13.70 -49.37
N LEU A 173 -17.82 -14.33 -48.20
CA LEU A 173 -19.05 -14.84 -47.59
C LEU A 173 -20.00 -13.70 -47.21
N TYR A 174 -19.46 -12.59 -46.70
CA TYR A 174 -20.24 -11.39 -46.36
C TYR A 174 -20.94 -10.81 -47.59
N THR A 175 -20.21 -10.60 -48.69
CA THR A 175 -20.78 -10.08 -49.94
C THR A 175 -21.83 -11.02 -50.53
N ARG A 176 -21.65 -12.35 -50.43
CA ARG A 176 -22.67 -13.32 -50.85
C ARG A 176 -23.93 -13.28 -49.97
N LEU A 177 -23.78 -13.14 -48.66
CA LEU A 177 -24.91 -13.00 -47.72
C LEU A 177 -25.68 -11.70 -47.97
N PHE A 178 -24.97 -10.61 -48.23
CA PHE A 178 -25.57 -9.31 -48.56
C PHE A 178 -26.42 -9.39 -49.84
N ILE A 179 -25.89 -10.00 -50.91
CA ILE A 179 -26.63 -10.17 -52.18
C ILE A 179 -27.84 -11.11 -52.00
N PHE A 180 -27.74 -12.14 -51.15
CA PHE A 180 -28.85 -13.06 -50.89
C PHE A 180 -30.00 -12.40 -50.13
N ILE A 181 -29.70 -11.50 -49.19
CA ILE A 181 -30.72 -10.79 -48.39
C ILE A 181 -31.43 -9.71 -49.22
N ASP A 182 -30.76 -9.08 -50.17
CA ASP A 182 -31.33 -8.03 -51.03
C ASP A 182 -32.23 -8.59 -52.17
N GLY A 183 -32.18 -9.91 -52.39
CA GLY A 183 -32.79 -10.57 -53.55
C GLY A 183 -34.32 -10.72 -53.50
N ASP A 184 -34.93 -10.78 -52.32
CA ASP A 184 -36.38 -11.00 -52.20
C ASP A 184 -37.00 -10.11 -51.12
N THR A 185 -37.68 -9.05 -51.58
CA THR A 185 -38.60 -8.13 -50.89
C THR A 185 -38.01 -6.83 -50.29
N PRO A 186 -38.17 -5.68 -50.98
CA PRO A 186 -37.83 -4.37 -50.44
C PRO A 186 -38.98 -3.83 -49.60
N SER A 187 -38.86 -3.81 -48.27
CA SER A 187 -39.54 -2.83 -47.38
C SER A 187 -39.45 -3.14 -45.87
N SER A 188 -38.68 -4.12 -45.40
CA SER A 188 -38.53 -4.30 -43.96
C SER A 188 -37.32 -3.52 -43.43
N ALA A 189 -37.57 -2.59 -42.51
CA ALA A 189 -36.55 -1.90 -41.73
C ALA A 189 -35.52 -2.85 -41.06
N GLY A 190 -35.87 -4.14 -40.95
CA GLY A 190 -34.98 -5.20 -40.49
C GLY A 190 -33.75 -5.44 -41.38
N ALA A 191 -33.86 -5.30 -42.71
CA ALA A 191 -32.71 -5.51 -43.60
C ALA A 191 -31.64 -4.41 -43.44
N VAL A 192 -32.09 -3.15 -43.26
CA VAL A 192 -31.21 -2.00 -42.99
C VAL A 192 -30.55 -2.14 -41.62
N PHE A 193 -31.31 -2.58 -40.60
CA PHE A 193 -30.78 -2.80 -39.26
C PHE A 193 -29.77 -3.96 -39.20
N ALA A 194 -30.04 -5.07 -39.89
CA ALA A 194 -29.11 -6.19 -40.00
C ALA A 194 -27.81 -5.79 -40.72
N SER A 195 -27.91 -5.01 -41.80
CA SER A 195 -26.76 -4.49 -42.53
C SER A 195 -25.91 -3.55 -41.65
N PHE A 196 -26.55 -2.70 -40.83
CA PHE A 196 -25.87 -1.82 -39.89
C PHE A 196 -25.13 -2.58 -38.79
N LEU A 197 -25.75 -3.61 -38.19
CA LEU A 197 -25.10 -4.44 -37.18
C LEU A 197 -23.90 -5.21 -37.74
N LEU A 198 -24.00 -5.72 -38.97
CA LEU A 198 -22.88 -6.40 -39.62
C LEU A 198 -21.73 -5.43 -39.96
N PHE A 199 -22.04 -4.19 -40.33
CA PHE A 199 -21.04 -3.14 -40.56
C PHE A 199 -20.29 -2.78 -39.27
N LEU A 200 -20.99 -2.64 -38.15
CA LEU A 200 -20.37 -2.43 -36.84
C LEU A 200 -19.46 -3.60 -36.44
N PHE A 201 -19.87 -4.83 -36.73
CA PHE A 201 -19.06 -6.02 -36.49
C PHE A 201 -17.77 -6.04 -37.34
N PHE A 202 -17.86 -5.62 -38.61
CA PHE A 202 -16.70 -5.51 -39.48
C PHE A 202 -15.70 -4.45 -38.99
N ILE A 203 -16.18 -3.27 -38.58
CA ILE A 203 -15.33 -2.23 -37.96
C ILE A 203 -14.67 -2.77 -36.67
N GLY A 204 -15.43 -3.48 -35.83
CA GLY A 204 -14.92 -4.08 -34.60
C GLY A 204 -13.77 -5.06 -34.85
N THR A 205 -13.90 -5.94 -35.85
CA THR A 205 -12.84 -6.91 -36.18
C THR A 205 -11.59 -6.23 -36.77
N LEU A 206 -11.75 -5.21 -37.61
CA LEU A 206 -10.63 -4.42 -38.13
C LEU A 206 -9.88 -3.65 -37.03
N LEU A 207 -10.60 -3.05 -36.07
CA LEU A 207 -9.99 -2.39 -34.92
C LEU A 207 -9.22 -3.37 -34.05
N LEU A 208 -9.76 -4.56 -33.82
CA LEU A 208 -9.10 -5.60 -33.02
C LEU A 208 -7.82 -6.10 -33.71
N ILE A 209 -7.84 -6.31 -35.03
CA ILE A 209 -6.66 -6.66 -35.82
C ILE A 209 -5.61 -5.54 -35.76
N SER A 210 -6.02 -4.28 -35.86
CA SER A 210 -5.12 -3.12 -35.77
C SER A 210 -4.43 -3.04 -34.40
N ILE A 211 -5.18 -3.22 -33.31
CA ILE A 211 -4.65 -3.26 -31.93
C ILE A 211 -3.64 -4.41 -31.77
N LEU A 212 -3.93 -5.59 -32.32
CA LEU A 212 -3.01 -6.72 -32.30
C LEU A 212 -1.71 -6.42 -33.07
N ILE A 213 -1.79 -5.77 -34.23
CA ILE A 213 -0.60 -5.40 -35.02
C ILE A 213 0.25 -4.35 -34.28
N ILE A 214 -0.38 -3.34 -33.69
CA ILE A 214 0.29 -2.28 -32.94
C ILE A 214 0.95 -2.84 -31.67
N GLY A 215 0.23 -3.65 -30.90
CA GLY A 215 0.76 -4.31 -29.71
C GLY A 215 1.93 -5.24 -30.04
N TRP A 216 1.88 -5.92 -31.18
CA TRP A 216 2.96 -6.79 -31.63
C TRP A 216 4.20 -6.00 -32.12
N GLY A 217 4.00 -4.82 -32.70
CA GLY A 217 5.08 -3.92 -33.12
C GLY A 217 5.84 -3.32 -31.93
N GLN A 218 5.14 -2.95 -30.85
CA GLN A 218 5.78 -2.39 -29.65
C GLN A 218 6.59 -3.43 -28.86
N ASN A 219 6.14 -4.69 -28.82
CA ASN A 219 6.85 -5.77 -28.12
C ASN A 219 8.22 -6.10 -28.74
N ARG A 220 8.48 -5.64 -29.98
CA ARG A 220 9.77 -5.82 -30.65
C ARG A 220 10.83 -4.77 -30.26
N LYS A 221 10.42 -3.58 -29.81
CA LYS A 221 11.35 -2.48 -29.46
C LYS A 221 11.66 -2.39 -27.96
N PHE A 222 10.82 -2.96 -27.09
CA PHE A 222 11.04 -2.89 -25.65
C PHE A 222 10.76 -4.23 -24.95
N PRO A 223 11.75 -5.15 -24.90
CA PRO A 223 11.58 -6.45 -24.22
C PRO A 223 11.34 -6.32 -22.69
N LYS A 224 11.54 -5.13 -22.12
CA LYS A 224 11.32 -4.84 -20.70
C LYS A 224 9.85 -4.60 -20.31
N PHE A 225 8.93 -4.46 -21.27
CA PHE A 225 7.49 -4.26 -21.00
C PHE A 225 6.65 -5.55 -21.07
N LYS A 226 7.29 -6.72 -20.92
CA LYS A 226 6.63 -8.03 -20.99
C LYS A 226 5.61 -8.28 -19.85
N ILE A 227 5.62 -7.45 -18.80
CA ILE A 227 4.74 -7.58 -17.62
C ILE A 227 3.37 -6.92 -17.82
N LEU A 228 3.20 -6.05 -18.83
CA LEU A 228 1.88 -5.50 -19.17
C LEU A 228 1.17 -6.23 -20.32
N ASN A 229 1.72 -7.36 -20.78
CA ASN A 229 1.18 -8.13 -21.90
C ASN A 229 0.21 -9.23 -21.45
N ASP A 230 -0.64 -8.93 -20.47
CA ASP A 230 -1.91 -9.64 -20.29
C ASP A 230 -2.87 -9.15 -21.37
N ASN A 231 -2.61 -9.61 -22.59
CA ASN A 231 -3.59 -9.65 -23.67
C ASN A 231 -4.89 -10.34 -23.22
N ILE A 232 -4.90 -11.04 -22.09
CA ILE A 232 -6.10 -11.56 -21.45
C ILE A 232 -7.12 -10.45 -21.17
N PHE A 233 -6.73 -9.26 -20.70
CA PHE A 233 -7.69 -8.23 -20.28
C PHE A 233 -8.38 -7.53 -21.47
N VAL A 234 -7.59 -7.17 -22.49
CA VAL A 234 -8.14 -6.58 -23.72
C VAL A 234 -8.96 -7.62 -24.49
N THR A 235 -8.46 -8.87 -24.60
CA THR A 235 -9.25 -9.93 -25.22
C THR A 235 -10.51 -10.21 -24.40
N TRP A 236 -10.47 -10.18 -23.07
CA TRP A 236 -11.66 -10.38 -22.23
C TRP A 236 -12.72 -9.29 -22.41
N ILE A 237 -12.32 -8.02 -22.41
CA ILE A 237 -13.25 -6.88 -22.53
C ILE A 237 -13.99 -6.89 -23.86
N PHE A 238 -13.33 -7.30 -24.95
CA PHE A 238 -13.96 -7.34 -26.27
C PHE A 238 -14.65 -8.69 -26.57
N PHE A 239 -14.12 -9.80 -26.06
CA PHE A 239 -14.66 -11.13 -26.34
C PHE A 239 -15.91 -11.45 -25.52
N ARG A 240 -16.05 -10.97 -24.28
CA ARG A 240 -17.26 -11.21 -23.46
C ARG A 240 -18.55 -10.60 -24.02
N PRO A 241 -18.60 -9.32 -24.44
CA PRO A 241 -19.82 -8.78 -25.03
C PRO A 241 -20.12 -9.44 -26.38
N MET A 242 -19.09 -9.83 -27.15
CA MET A 242 -19.28 -10.55 -28.40
C MET A 242 -19.84 -11.96 -28.19
N VAL A 243 -19.29 -12.73 -27.25
CA VAL A 243 -19.83 -14.04 -26.85
C VAL A 243 -21.23 -13.88 -26.29
N PHE A 244 -21.52 -12.86 -25.49
CA PHE A 244 -22.86 -12.63 -24.96
C PHE A 244 -23.88 -12.33 -26.07
N ILE A 245 -23.53 -11.50 -27.05
CA ILE A 245 -24.40 -11.20 -28.20
C ILE A 245 -24.61 -12.45 -29.06
N VAL A 246 -23.54 -13.20 -29.34
CA VAL A 246 -23.64 -14.48 -30.07
C VAL A 246 -24.45 -15.51 -29.28
N TYR A 247 -24.32 -15.56 -27.96
CA TYR A 247 -25.06 -16.47 -27.07
C TYR A 247 -26.54 -16.09 -26.96
N VAL A 248 -26.87 -14.79 -27.02
CA VAL A 248 -28.25 -14.30 -27.06
C VAL A 248 -28.88 -14.55 -28.45
N VAL A 249 -28.12 -14.45 -29.53
CA VAL A 249 -28.59 -14.73 -30.90
C VAL A 249 -28.70 -16.24 -31.17
N ILE A 250 -27.79 -17.05 -30.64
CA ILE A 250 -27.79 -18.51 -30.79
C ILE A 250 -28.65 -19.20 -29.72
N GLY A 251 -28.95 -18.54 -28.60
CA GLY A 251 -29.76 -19.06 -27.48
C GLY A 251 -31.23 -19.42 -27.81
N GLN A 252 -31.65 -19.29 -29.07
CA GLN A 252 -32.89 -19.87 -29.60
C GLN A 252 -32.69 -21.29 -30.19
N VAL A 253 -31.46 -21.82 -30.23
CA VAL A 253 -31.19 -23.18 -30.69
C VAL A 253 -30.47 -23.96 -29.59
N SER A 254 -31.18 -24.99 -29.14
CA SER A 254 -30.85 -26.06 -28.19
C SER A 254 -29.37 -26.24 -27.81
N ILE A 255 -29.17 -26.26 -26.49
CA ILE A 255 -27.95 -26.56 -25.73
C ILE A 255 -27.34 -27.89 -26.20
N ILE A 256 -26.12 -27.83 -26.75
CA ILE A 256 -25.25 -29.00 -26.95
C ILE A 256 -24.31 -29.07 -25.74
N PRO A 257 -24.25 -30.20 -25.00
CA PRO A 257 -23.37 -30.33 -23.84
C PRO A 257 -21.90 -30.35 -24.27
N PHE A 258 -21.10 -29.50 -23.63
CA PHE A 258 -19.65 -29.46 -23.78
C PHE A 258 -19.01 -30.72 -23.20
N HIS A 259 -18.39 -31.53 -24.05
CA HIS A 259 -17.56 -32.66 -23.63
C HIS A 259 -16.26 -32.12 -23.00
N LYS A 260 -16.07 -32.40 -21.72
CA LYS A 260 -14.85 -32.13 -20.96
C LYS A 260 -13.69 -32.92 -21.58
N ASN A 261 -12.68 -32.22 -22.08
CA ASN A 261 -11.50 -32.82 -22.72
C ASN A 261 -10.50 -33.20 -21.61
N GLU A 262 -10.28 -34.50 -21.39
CA GLU A 262 -9.54 -35.08 -20.25
C GLU A 262 -8.00 -34.93 -20.33
N ASN A 263 -7.46 -34.26 -21.35
CA ASN A 263 -6.00 -34.11 -21.48
C ASN A 263 -5.41 -32.91 -20.70
N HIS A 264 -6.18 -32.29 -19.81
CA HIS A 264 -5.74 -31.12 -19.03
C HIS A 264 -5.10 -31.47 -17.67
N GLU A 265 -5.29 -32.69 -17.16
CA GLU A 265 -4.69 -33.13 -15.89
C GLU A 265 -3.18 -33.36 -16.02
N GLU A 266 -2.70 -33.92 -17.14
CA GLU A 266 -1.26 -34.24 -17.31
C GLU A 266 -0.35 -32.99 -17.33
N LYS A 267 -0.87 -31.83 -17.79
CA LYS A 267 -0.12 -30.56 -17.75
C LYS A 267 -0.12 -29.89 -16.38
N ILE A 268 -1.11 -30.17 -15.53
CA ILE A 268 -1.16 -29.61 -14.18
C ILE A 268 -0.09 -30.28 -13.31
N ASP A 269 0.17 -31.56 -13.53
CA ASP A 269 1.17 -32.33 -12.79
C ASP A 269 2.62 -31.88 -13.09
N GLU A 270 2.95 -31.57 -14.35
CA GLU A 270 4.30 -31.07 -14.71
C GLU A 270 4.60 -29.72 -14.02
N TRP A 271 3.61 -28.83 -13.93
CA TRP A 271 3.77 -27.54 -13.25
C TRP A 271 3.80 -27.68 -11.73
N SER A 272 3.04 -28.63 -11.18
CA SER A 272 3.09 -28.96 -9.75
C SER A 272 4.49 -29.43 -9.34
N GLU A 273 5.11 -30.29 -10.14
CA GLU A 273 6.44 -30.82 -9.87
C GLU A 273 7.54 -29.75 -10.00
N LYS A 274 7.46 -28.89 -11.03
CA LYS A 274 8.36 -27.72 -11.15
C LYS A 274 8.18 -26.73 -10.01
N MET A 275 6.95 -26.51 -9.55
CA MET A 275 6.69 -25.61 -8.44
C MET A 275 7.28 -26.16 -7.13
N LYS A 276 7.20 -27.48 -6.93
CA LYS A 276 7.82 -28.16 -5.79
C LYS A 276 9.35 -28.04 -5.81
N GLN A 277 9.96 -28.14 -7.00
CA GLN A 277 11.40 -27.94 -7.19
C GLN A 277 11.81 -26.49 -6.91
N ILE A 278 11.01 -25.51 -7.36
CA ILE A 278 11.24 -24.09 -7.05
C ILE A 278 11.16 -23.86 -5.53
N ASP A 279 10.17 -24.45 -4.86
CA ASP A 279 9.98 -24.27 -3.42
C ASP A 279 11.14 -24.89 -2.62
N SER A 280 11.67 -26.05 -3.03
CA SER A 280 12.87 -26.63 -2.41
C SER A 280 14.12 -25.78 -2.62
N THR A 281 14.37 -25.29 -3.84
CA THR A 281 15.53 -24.43 -4.11
C THR A 281 15.41 -23.09 -3.38
N MET A 282 14.19 -22.57 -3.27
CA MET A 282 13.93 -21.34 -2.53
C MET A 282 14.20 -21.53 -1.04
N ARG A 283 13.77 -22.65 -0.43
CA ARG A 283 14.10 -22.98 0.96
C ARG A 283 15.60 -23.10 1.19
N GLU A 284 16.30 -23.81 0.30
CA GLU A 284 17.75 -23.96 0.42
C GLU A 284 18.48 -22.61 0.31
N SER A 285 18.06 -21.73 -0.60
CA SER A 285 18.63 -20.39 -0.68
C SER A 285 18.34 -19.55 0.57
N ILE A 286 17.14 -19.68 1.16
CA ILE A 286 16.78 -18.99 2.40
C ILE A 286 17.66 -19.49 3.55
N GLU A 287 17.82 -20.80 3.72
CA GLU A 287 18.66 -21.39 4.77
C GLU A 287 20.12 -20.97 4.63
N ARG A 288 20.67 -20.97 3.41
CA ARG A 288 22.04 -20.45 3.17
C ARG A 288 22.17 -18.97 3.53
N THR A 289 21.17 -18.17 3.19
CA THR A 289 21.19 -16.73 3.48
C THR A 289 21.06 -16.47 4.98
N GLU A 290 20.24 -17.25 5.68
CA GLU A 290 20.07 -17.19 7.13
C GLU A 290 21.35 -17.61 7.86
N SER A 291 21.99 -18.69 7.43
CA SER A 291 23.29 -19.12 7.96
C SER A 291 24.36 -18.05 7.76
N HIS A 292 24.45 -17.45 6.57
CA HIS A 292 25.41 -16.39 6.29
C HIS A 292 25.11 -15.11 7.10
N LEU A 293 23.83 -14.77 7.29
CA LEU A 293 23.43 -13.65 8.17
C LEU A 293 23.81 -13.90 9.62
N SER A 294 23.61 -15.12 10.13
CA SER A 294 24.02 -15.51 11.48
C SER A 294 25.53 -15.36 11.66
N GLU A 295 26.32 -15.83 10.69
CA GLU A 295 27.78 -15.72 10.72
C GLU A 295 28.25 -14.25 10.71
N VAL A 296 27.61 -13.40 9.91
CA VAL A 296 27.91 -11.96 9.88
C VAL A 296 27.53 -11.28 11.19
N ILE A 297 26.41 -11.68 11.81
CA ILE A 297 25.98 -11.16 13.12
C ILE A 297 26.98 -11.57 14.21
N ASP A 298 27.43 -12.81 14.23
CA ASP A 298 28.41 -13.31 15.20
C ASP A 298 29.78 -12.64 15.01
N SER A 299 30.19 -12.41 13.76
CA SER A 299 31.39 -11.64 13.40
C SER A 299 31.29 -10.18 13.87
N LEU A 300 30.12 -9.54 13.72
CA LEU A 300 29.90 -8.19 14.22
C LEU A 300 29.92 -8.14 15.74
N ASN A 301 29.29 -9.10 16.40
CA ASN A 301 29.22 -9.16 17.86
C ASN A 301 30.61 -9.36 18.49
N THR A 302 31.44 -10.22 17.89
CA THR A 302 32.83 -10.40 18.31
C THR A 302 33.67 -9.13 18.10
N ARG A 303 33.48 -8.40 17.00
CA ARG A 303 34.14 -7.10 16.77
C ARG A 303 33.71 -6.03 17.76
N VAL A 304 32.41 -5.92 18.05
CA VAL A 304 31.88 -4.97 19.04
C VAL A 304 32.47 -5.25 20.42
N LYS A 305 32.49 -6.52 20.83
CA LYS A 305 33.10 -6.92 22.10
C LYS A 305 34.60 -6.59 22.15
N GLY A 306 35.31 -6.76 21.03
CA GLY A 306 36.71 -6.34 20.91
C GLY A 306 36.89 -4.83 21.14
N TYR A 307 36.04 -4.00 20.54
CA TYR A 307 36.07 -2.55 20.75
C TYR A 307 35.69 -2.14 22.18
N GLU A 308 34.76 -2.85 22.82
CA GLU A 308 34.42 -2.61 24.24
C GLU A 308 35.61 -2.92 25.15
N GLU A 309 36.32 -4.03 24.92
CA GLU A 309 37.52 -4.39 25.68
C GLU A 309 38.68 -3.42 25.45
N GLU A 310 38.88 -2.95 24.21
CA GLU A 310 39.88 -1.95 23.87
C GLU A 310 39.58 -0.60 24.54
N SER A 311 38.33 -0.12 24.44
CA SER A 311 37.89 1.11 25.08
C SER A 311 38.01 1.03 26.62
N ALA A 312 37.70 -0.12 27.22
CA ALA A 312 37.88 -0.32 28.65
C ALA A 312 39.34 -0.23 29.09
N ARG A 313 40.29 -0.70 28.27
CA ARG A 313 41.74 -0.54 28.52
C ARG A 313 42.17 0.90 28.42
N GLU A 314 41.77 1.62 27.37
CA GLU A 314 42.09 3.04 27.21
C GLU A 314 41.57 3.89 28.38
N ILE A 315 40.35 3.63 28.84
CA ILE A 315 39.77 4.28 30.02
C ILE A 315 40.59 3.94 31.28
N GLY A 316 41.06 2.70 31.41
CA GLY A 316 41.96 2.27 32.49
C GLY A 316 43.26 3.06 32.52
N ASP A 317 43.95 3.14 31.37
CA ASP A 317 45.22 3.84 31.22
C ASP A 317 45.07 5.36 31.48
N LEU A 318 43.99 5.96 30.98
CA LEU A 318 43.66 7.36 31.26
C LEU A 318 43.41 7.60 32.74
N LYS A 319 42.73 6.67 33.43
CA LYS A 319 42.47 6.77 34.87
C LYS A 319 43.77 6.67 35.68
N GLU A 320 44.70 5.80 35.27
CA GLU A 320 46.01 5.68 35.92
C GLU A 320 46.89 6.91 35.68
N SER A 321 46.89 7.44 34.45
CA SER A 321 47.56 8.69 34.09
C SER A 321 47.03 9.87 34.91
N LEU A 322 45.70 10.01 35.03
CA LEU A 322 45.05 11.03 35.85
C LEU A 322 45.40 10.87 37.34
N ALA A 323 45.44 9.64 37.85
CA ALA A 323 45.85 9.37 39.23
C ALA A 323 47.31 9.75 39.48
N SER A 324 48.19 9.51 38.51
CA SER A 324 49.59 9.93 38.55
C SER A 324 49.73 11.46 38.57
N GLN A 325 49.00 12.16 37.70
CA GLN A 325 48.98 13.62 37.64
C GLN A 325 48.45 14.23 38.94
N ASN A 326 47.39 13.65 39.53
CA ASN A 326 46.87 14.11 40.82
C ASN A 326 47.89 13.95 41.95
N ARG A 327 48.68 12.86 41.97
CA ARG A 327 49.77 12.69 42.94
C ARG A 327 50.83 13.79 42.79
N GLN A 328 51.24 14.10 41.57
CA GLN A 328 52.20 15.19 41.31
C GLN A 328 51.66 16.56 41.76
N ILE A 329 50.37 16.85 41.52
CA ILE A 329 49.73 18.09 41.98
C ILE A 329 49.75 18.18 43.51
N ILE A 330 49.46 17.07 44.21
CA ILE A 330 49.50 17.02 45.68
C ILE A 330 50.94 17.27 46.17
N GLU A 331 51.95 16.63 45.57
CA GLU A 331 53.36 16.85 45.93
C GLU A 331 53.79 18.31 45.72
N GLN A 332 53.40 18.92 44.59
CA GLN A 332 53.65 20.34 44.33
C GLN A 332 52.97 21.26 45.36
N ARG A 333 51.75 20.94 45.77
CA ARG A 333 51.00 21.71 46.79
C ARG A 333 51.70 21.66 48.15
N VAL A 334 52.15 20.48 48.58
CA VAL A 334 52.91 20.31 49.83
C VAL A 334 54.23 21.08 49.79
N LEU A 335 54.94 21.05 48.65
CA LEU A 335 56.17 21.80 48.48
C LEU A 335 55.93 23.32 48.55
N LEU A 336 54.83 23.80 47.96
CA LEU A 336 54.45 25.20 48.01
C LEU A 336 54.09 25.66 49.44
N GLU A 337 53.34 24.83 50.18
CA GLU A 337 52.99 25.08 51.59
C GLU A 337 54.25 25.17 52.47
N ASN A 338 55.21 24.25 52.30
CA ASN A 338 56.50 24.29 53.00
C ASN A 338 57.33 25.54 52.68
N ILE A 339 57.33 26.01 51.43
CA ILE A 339 58.00 27.25 51.04
C ILE A 339 57.30 28.45 51.69
N LEU A 340 55.97 28.47 51.69
CA LEU A 340 55.18 29.53 52.30
C LEU A 340 55.46 29.66 53.80
N GLU A 341 55.51 28.53 54.53
CA GLU A 341 55.89 28.52 55.96
C GLU A 341 57.30 29.06 56.21
N LYS A 342 58.26 28.71 55.35
CA LYS A 342 59.63 29.27 55.46
C LYS A 342 59.65 30.76 55.22
N MET A 343 58.90 31.25 54.23
CA MET A 343 58.80 32.69 53.94
C MET A 343 58.15 33.45 55.10
N THR A 344 57.07 32.93 55.68
CA THR A 344 56.41 33.57 56.84
C THR A 344 57.31 33.56 58.08
N ALA A 345 58.08 32.48 58.32
CA ALA A 345 59.06 32.43 59.40
C ALA A 345 60.19 33.47 59.23
N VAL A 346 60.70 33.65 58.00
CA VAL A 346 61.70 34.69 57.67
C VAL A 346 61.13 36.09 57.90
N GLU A 347 59.89 36.33 57.49
CA GLU A 347 59.21 37.61 57.67
C GLU A 347 58.98 37.93 59.16
N GLN A 348 58.56 36.93 59.96
CA GLN A 348 58.45 37.07 61.42
C GLN A 348 59.80 37.33 62.09
N ALA A 349 60.88 36.68 61.64
CA ALA A 349 62.23 36.92 62.14
C ALA A 349 62.71 38.34 61.80
N ARG A 350 62.41 38.83 60.59
CA ARG A 350 62.70 40.21 60.16
C ARG A 350 61.98 41.25 61.01
N ASN A 351 60.75 40.96 61.43
CA ASN A 351 59.92 41.87 62.24
C ASN A 351 60.18 41.80 63.75
N LYS A 352 61.13 40.99 64.24
CA LYS A 352 61.53 41.06 65.66
C LYS A 352 62.29 42.36 65.90
N PRO A 353 61.80 43.24 66.79
CA PRO A 353 62.43 44.54 67.04
C PRO A 353 63.83 44.33 67.63
N PHE A 354 64.82 44.97 66.99
CA PHE A 354 66.21 45.04 67.41
C PHE A 354 66.32 45.92 68.66
N PHE A 355 65.82 45.45 69.80
CA PHE A 355 65.93 46.13 71.09
C PHE A 355 66.67 45.25 72.08
N GLN A 356 67.94 45.63 72.31
CA GLN A 356 68.70 45.64 73.56
C GLN A 356 70.09 45.03 73.39
N THR A 357 71.06 45.91 73.17
CA THR A 357 72.16 46.15 74.11
C THR A 357 72.48 47.64 74.11
#